data_AF-A0A448XST3-F1
#
_entry.id   AF-A0A448XST3-F1
#
_cell.length_a   1.000
_cell.length_b   1.000
_cell.length_c   1.000
_cell.angle_alpha   90.00
_cell.angle_beta   90.00
_cell.angle_gamma   90.00
#
_symmetry.space_group_name_H-M   'P 1'
#
loop_
_entity.id
_entity.type
_entity.pdbx_description
1 polymer ?
#
loop_
_entity_poly.entity_id
_entity_poly.type
_entity_poly.pdbx_seq_one_letter_code
_entity_poly.pdbx_strand_id
1 'polypeptide(L)'
;MPSAQIVPNVISGTGASTLESTDRHPASLLALLAAEVGCRADEHLVDIELYLADTQPACLGGLHEEFIHAPRLDNLFNTYAGIVGFIDALGSLPDEVNCRVACMFDHEETGSTSTQGANSTYSMSVLRRIATAVMESAAVMEPGTTNI
;
A
#
# COMPACT_ATOMS: atom_id res chain seq x y z
N MET A 1 -14.78 -4.04 18.98
CA MET A 1 -13.48 -3.35 18.95
C MET A 1 -13.73 -1.90 19.28
N PRO A 2 -13.11 -1.30 20.32
CA PRO A 2 -13.35 0.10 20.62
C PRO A 2 -12.80 0.95 19.48
N SER A 3 -13.64 1.82 18.93
CA SER A 3 -13.27 2.85 17.97
C SER A 3 -12.16 3.72 18.56
N ALA A 4 -10.98 3.74 17.94
CA ALA A 4 -9.96 4.73 18.24
C ALA A 4 -10.47 6.10 17.78
N GLN A 5 -11.17 6.80 18.68
CA GLN A 5 -11.47 8.20 18.49
C GLN A 5 -10.14 8.95 18.57
N ILE A 6 -9.83 9.73 17.54
CA ILE A 6 -8.78 10.76 17.65
C ILE A 6 -9.34 11.81 18.61
N VAL A 7 -9.07 11.60 19.91
CA VAL A 7 -9.28 12.64 20.92
C VAL A 7 -8.26 13.73 20.61
N PRO A 8 -8.68 15.00 20.43
CA PRO A 8 -7.73 16.09 20.33
C PRO A 8 -7.01 16.18 21.67
N ASN A 9 -5.81 15.60 21.74
CA ASN A 9 -4.99 15.75 22.91
C ASN A 9 -4.48 17.19 22.86
N VAL A 10 -5.04 18.05 23.72
CA VAL A 10 -4.50 19.39 23.94
C VAL A 10 -3.12 19.17 24.55
N ILE A 11 -2.09 19.26 23.71
CA ILE A 11 -0.71 19.20 24.16
C ILE A 11 -0.49 20.47 25.01
N SER A 12 -0.61 20.32 26.33
CA SER A 12 -0.18 21.32 27.29
C SER A 12 1.34 21.35 27.26
N GLY A 13 1.89 22.22 26.42
CA GLY A 13 3.32 22.41 26.24
C GLY A 13 3.98 22.98 27.50
N THR A 14 4.33 22.13 28.44
CA THR A 14 5.29 22.43 29.52
C THR A 14 6.54 21.59 29.30
N GLY A 15 7.40 22.08 28.43
CA GLY A 15 8.63 21.40 28.02
C GLY A 15 9.15 21.94 26.70
N ALA A 16 9.38 23.25 26.61
CA ALA A 16 10.00 23.86 25.46
C ALA A 16 11.49 23.46 25.43
N SER A 17 11.81 22.30 24.83
CA SER A 17 13.06 22.21 24.08
C SER A 17 12.80 22.89 22.75
N THR A 18 13.47 23.99 22.53
CA THR A 18 13.43 24.80 21.32
C THR A 18 13.83 23.93 20.13
N LEU A 19 12.85 23.29 19.50
CA LEU A 19 12.99 22.82 18.13
C LEU A 19 13.21 24.10 17.32
N GLU A 20 14.47 24.38 16.96
CA GLU A 20 14.76 25.43 15.98
C GLU A 20 13.82 25.23 14.80
N SER A 21 13.13 26.30 14.43
CA SER A 21 12.04 26.27 13.46
C SER A 21 12.48 25.57 12.17
N THR A 22 12.08 24.31 12.00
CA THR A 22 11.93 23.75 10.67
C THR A 22 10.71 24.46 10.10
N ASP A 23 10.93 25.58 9.42
CA ASP A 23 9.93 26.53 8.86
C ASP A 23 8.96 25.89 7.85
N ARG A 24 8.98 24.56 7.71
CA ARG A 24 8.21 23.74 6.78
C ARG A 24 6.94 23.14 7.41
N HIS A 25 6.92 22.85 8.72
CA HIS A 25 5.81 22.14 9.36
C HIS A 25 5.47 22.66 10.77
N PRO A 26 4.19 22.61 11.20
CA PRO A 26 3.81 22.95 12.57
C PRO A 26 4.46 22.04 13.61
N ALA A 27 5.10 22.62 14.63
CA ALA A 27 5.78 21.86 15.69
C ALA A 27 4.83 20.90 16.45
N SER A 28 3.55 21.26 16.61
CA SER A 28 2.54 20.41 17.24
C SER A 28 2.25 19.14 16.43
N LEU A 29 2.27 19.22 15.10
CA LEU A 29 2.11 18.07 14.21
C LEU A 29 3.31 17.13 14.36
N LEU A 30 4.53 17.66 14.32
CA LEU A 30 5.76 16.87 14.47
C LEU A 30 5.82 16.17 15.84
N ALA A 31 5.43 16.87 16.91
CA ALA A 31 5.36 16.29 18.24
C ALA A 31 4.33 15.15 18.33
N LEU A 32 3.15 15.32 17.71
CA LEU A 32 2.12 14.30 17.64
C LEU A 32 2.62 13.05 16.91
N LEU A 33 3.24 13.22 15.74
CA LEU A 33 3.78 12.11 14.95
C LEU A 33 4.92 11.39 15.69
N ALA A 34 5.83 12.15 16.31
CA ALA A 34 6.93 11.58 17.09
C ALA A 34 6.43 10.75 18.28
N ALA A 35 5.38 11.22 18.97
CA ALA A 35 4.74 10.49 20.06
C ALA A 35 4.07 9.19 19.55
N GLU A 36 3.35 9.24 18.43
CA GLU A 36 2.69 8.08 17.84
C GLU A 36 3.68 7.00 17.37
N VAL A 37 4.79 7.42 16.75
CA VAL A 37 5.84 6.51 16.25
C VAL A 37 6.82 6.08 17.36
N GLY A 38 6.81 6.76 18.51
CA GLY A 38 7.69 6.48 19.65
C GLY A 38 9.14 6.92 19.43
N CYS A 39 9.35 8.05 18.73
CA CYS A 39 10.67 8.57 18.40
C CYS A 39 10.88 10.02 18.87
N ARG A 40 12.11 10.54 18.76
CA ARG A 40 12.45 11.94 19.03
C ARG A 40 12.32 12.75 17.74
N ALA A 41 11.51 13.81 17.76
CA ALA A 41 11.17 14.58 16.57
C ALA A 41 12.38 15.30 15.94
N ASP A 42 13.29 15.80 16.77
CA ASP A 42 14.53 16.50 16.40
C ASP A 42 15.58 15.59 15.76
N GLU A 43 15.63 14.32 16.19
CA GLU A 43 16.70 13.40 15.80
C GLU A 43 16.28 12.40 14.72
N HIS A 44 15.02 11.94 14.75
CA HIS A 44 14.60 10.78 13.97
C HIS A 44 13.63 11.11 12.82
N LEU A 45 12.91 12.24 12.85
CA LEU A 45 11.99 12.61 11.77
C LEU A 45 12.75 13.37 10.67
N VAL A 46 12.90 12.72 9.51
CA VAL A 46 13.64 13.28 8.36
C VAL A 46 12.71 13.97 7.37
N ASP A 47 11.59 13.32 7.03
CA ASP A 47 10.57 13.82 6.11
C ASP A 47 9.22 13.16 6.41
N ILE A 48 8.12 13.76 5.92
CA ILE A 48 6.76 13.24 6.15
C ILE A 48 5.94 13.29 4.85
N GLU A 49 5.25 12.19 4.56
CA GLU A 49 4.21 12.11 3.53
C GLU A 49 2.92 11.68 4.21
N LEU A 50 1.93 12.57 4.23
CA LEU A 50 0.69 12.40 4.98
C LEU A 50 -0.52 12.61 4.07
N TYR A 51 -1.54 11.78 4.25
CA TYR A 51 -2.84 11.95 3.61
C TYR A 51 -3.88 12.28 4.68
N LEU A 52 -4.72 13.28 4.41
CA LEU A 52 -5.91 13.50 5.22
C LEU A 52 -6.96 12.45 4.84
N ALA A 53 -7.44 11.74 5.84
CA ALA A 53 -8.45 10.70 5.69
C ALA A 53 -9.67 11.04 6.54
N ASP A 54 -10.85 10.72 6.01
CA ASP A 54 -12.06 10.72 6.82
C ASP A 54 -11.90 9.70 7.97
N THR A 55 -12.26 10.14 9.18
CA THR A 55 -12.20 9.34 10.41
C THR A 55 -13.50 8.59 10.65
N GLN A 56 -14.56 8.89 9.90
CA GLN A 56 -15.82 8.17 9.97
C GLN A 56 -15.63 6.70 9.52
N PRO A 57 -16.01 5.72 10.36
CA PRO A 57 -15.96 4.32 9.98
C PRO A 57 -16.92 3.99 8.83
N ALA A 58 -16.56 2.97 8.04
CA ALA A 58 -17.46 2.41 7.05
C ALA A 58 -18.73 1.85 7.69
N CYS A 59 -19.88 1.98 7.01
CA CYS A 59 -21.15 1.45 7.46
C CYS A 59 -22.02 0.95 6.30
N LEU A 60 -23.03 0.16 6.63
CA LEU A 60 -24.10 -0.18 5.69
C LEU A 60 -25.14 0.95 5.66
N GLY A 61 -25.75 1.15 4.50
CA GLY A 61 -26.77 2.15 4.25
C GLY A 61 -27.87 1.63 3.33
N GLY A 62 -28.90 2.44 3.12
CA GLY A 62 -30.11 2.04 2.39
C GLY A 62 -31.22 1.56 3.32
N LEU A 63 -32.43 1.39 2.77
CA LEU A 63 -33.60 0.93 3.54
C LEU A 63 -33.41 -0.51 4.02
N HIS A 64 -32.65 -1.28 3.25
CA HIS A 64 -32.40 -2.71 3.49
C HIS A 64 -30.93 -3.02 3.75
N GLU A 65 -30.12 -2.03 4.14
CA GLU A 65 -28.67 -2.18 4.33
C GLU A 65 -27.94 -2.68 3.06
N GLU A 66 -28.47 -2.29 1.89
CA GLU A 66 -28.02 -2.78 0.57
C GLU A 66 -26.81 -2.01 0.00
N PHE A 67 -26.40 -0.92 0.64
CA PHE A 67 -25.27 -0.09 0.20
C PHE A 67 -24.13 -0.10 1.22
N ILE A 68 -22.91 0.07 0.71
CA ILE A 68 -21.71 0.27 1.52
C ILE A 68 -21.33 1.74 1.42
N HIS A 69 -21.28 2.42 2.55
CA HIS A 69 -20.73 3.78 2.66
C HIS A 69 -19.37 3.70 3.33
N ALA A 70 -18.32 4.05 2.57
CA ALA A 70 -16.96 4.07 3.08
C ALA A 70 -16.11 5.10 2.32
N PRO A 71 -15.10 5.70 2.94
CA PRO A 71 -14.11 6.49 2.22
C PRO A 71 -13.25 5.60 1.31
N ARG A 72 -12.72 6.18 0.22
CA ARG A 72 -11.72 5.55 -0.68
C ARG A 72 -12.21 4.28 -1.40
N LEU A 73 -13.51 4.13 -1.64
CA LEU A 73 -14.04 2.97 -2.39
C LEU A 73 -13.40 2.87 -3.78
N ASP A 74 -13.22 4.01 -4.44
CA ASP A 74 -12.45 4.11 -5.68
C ASP A 74 -10.95 4.21 -5.36
N ASN A 75 -10.08 3.28 -5.74
CA ASN A 75 -10.34 1.95 -6.32
C ASN A 75 -10.06 0.81 -5.32
N LEU A 76 -10.05 1.12 -4.02
CA LEU A 76 -9.67 0.17 -2.97
C LEU A 76 -10.64 -1.02 -2.88
N PHE A 77 -11.93 -0.80 -3.13
CA PHE A 77 -12.92 -1.88 -3.10
C PHE A 77 -12.65 -2.93 -4.19
N ASN A 78 -12.37 -2.48 -5.41
CA ASN A 78 -12.09 -3.40 -6.51
C ASN A 78 -10.73 -4.10 -6.33
N THR A 79 -9.75 -3.40 -5.77
CA THR A 79 -8.46 -4.01 -5.42
C THR A 79 -8.65 -5.11 -4.37
N TYR A 80 -9.43 -4.85 -3.32
CA TYR A 80 -9.80 -5.85 -2.33
C TYR A 80 -10.49 -7.06 -2.96
N ALA A 81 -11.55 -6.82 -3.74
CA ALA A 81 -12.29 -7.90 -4.41
C ALA A 81 -11.39 -8.72 -5.36
N GLY A 82 -10.50 -8.07 -6.09
CA GLY A 82 -9.52 -8.72 -6.96
C GLY A 82 -8.55 -9.61 -6.19
N ILE A 83 -8.02 -9.14 -5.05
CA ILE A 83 -7.14 -9.94 -4.17
C ILE A 83 -7.87 -11.14 -3.59
N VAL A 84 -9.09 -10.95 -3.08
CA VAL A 84 -9.90 -12.04 -2.53
C VAL A 84 -10.14 -13.11 -3.59
N GLY A 85 -10.57 -12.72 -4.80
CA GLY A 85 -10.73 -13.65 -5.91
C GLY A 85 -9.43 -14.36 -6.31
N PHE A 86 -8.30 -13.66 -6.25
CA PHE A 86 -6.98 -14.24 -6.53
C PHE A 86 -6.59 -15.31 -5.48
N ILE A 87 -6.88 -15.07 -4.21
CA ILE A 87 -6.64 -16.02 -3.10
C ILE A 87 -7.58 -17.22 -3.22
N ASP A 88 -8.86 -17.00 -3.49
CA ASP A 88 -9.84 -18.08 -3.64
C ASP A 88 -9.50 -19.00 -4.82
N ALA A 89 -8.88 -18.45 -5.87
CA ALA A 89 -8.46 -19.21 -7.03
C ALA A 89 -7.22 -20.10 -6.80
N LEU A 90 -6.50 -19.98 -5.67
CA LEU A 90 -5.26 -20.71 -5.40
C LEU A 90 -5.44 -22.23 -5.43
N GLY A 91 -6.61 -22.75 -5.07
CA GLY A 91 -6.88 -24.20 -5.12
C GLY A 91 -6.79 -24.81 -6.52
N SER A 92 -6.97 -24.00 -7.56
CA SER A 92 -6.85 -24.42 -8.97
C SER A 92 -5.45 -24.17 -9.58
N LEU A 93 -4.52 -23.61 -8.80
CA LEU A 93 -3.19 -23.26 -9.28
C LEU A 93 -2.35 -24.48 -9.74
N PRO A 94 -2.42 -25.67 -9.12
CA PRO A 94 -1.64 -26.83 -9.57
C PRO A 94 -1.91 -27.28 -11.01
N ASP A 95 -3.13 -27.04 -11.52
CA ASP A 95 -3.55 -27.42 -12.87
C ASP A 95 -3.41 -26.27 -13.88
N GLU A 96 -2.92 -25.11 -13.46
CA GLU A 96 -2.83 -23.91 -14.28
C GLU A 96 -1.55 -23.92 -15.13
N VAL A 97 -1.70 -23.73 -16.44
CA VAL A 97 -0.57 -23.63 -17.38
C VAL A 97 -0.09 -22.18 -17.55
N ASN A 98 -0.91 -21.20 -17.16
CA ASN A 98 -0.59 -19.78 -17.29
C ASN A 98 -0.06 -19.18 -15.97
N CYS A 99 0.71 -18.11 -16.08
CA CYS A 99 1.03 -17.28 -14.92
C CYS A 99 -0.14 -16.33 -14.62
N ARG A 100 -0.76 -16.47 -13.45
CA ARG A 100 -1.75 -15.52 -12.96
C ARG A 100 -1.04 -14.33 -12.33
N VAL A 101 -1.41 -13.11 -12.72
CA VAL A 101 -0.82 -11.87 -12.23
C VAL A 101 -1.93 -10.88 -11.88
N ALA A 102 -1.86 -10.32 -10.68
CA ALA A 102 -2.66 -9.18 -10.27
C ALA A 102 -1.73 -7.97 -10.07
N CYS A 103 -2.05 -6.85 -10.69
CA CYS A 103 -1.27 -5.61 -10.60
C CYS A 103 -2.13 -4.50 -9.99
N MET A 104 -1.64 -3.90 -8.92
CA MET A 104 -2.27 -2.79 -8.21
C MET A 104 -1.34 -1.60 -8.31
N PHE A 105 -1.80 -0.52 -8.95
CA PHE A 105 -1.00 0.66 -9.22
C PHE A 105 -1.44 1.83 -8.35
N ASP A 106 -0.50 2.74 -8.13
CA ASP A 106 -0.77 4.01 -7.46
C ASP A 106 -0.89 5.14 -8.49
N HIS A 107 -1.25 6.35 -8.07
CA HIS A 107 -1.28 7.55 -8.90
C HIS A 107 -2.21 7.46 -10.12
N GLU A 108 -3.24 6.59 -10.09
CA GLU A 108 -4.21 6.48 -11.17
C GLU A 108 -4.96 7.81 -11.37
N GLU A 109 -5.40 8.40 -10.26
CA GLU A 109 -6.11 9.69 -10.18
C GLU A 109 -5.32 10.89 -10.75
N THR A 110 -4.00 10.74 -10.89
CA THR A 110 -3.11 11.77 -11.46
C THR A 110 -2.55 11.38 -12.83
N GLY A 111 -3.08 10.32 -13.45
CA GLY A 111 -2.76 9.91 -14.82
C GLY A 111 -1.72 8.80 -14.93
N SER A 112 -1.36 8.12 -13.82
CA SER A 112 -0.52 6.91 -13.79
C SER A 112 0.93 7.09 -14.30
N THR A 113 1.43 8.31 -14.44
CA THR A 113 2.76 8.60 -15.03
C THR A 113 3.91 8.57 -14.03
N SER A 114 3.65 8.24 -12.76
CA SER A 114 4.68 8.06 -11.75
C SER A 114 5.43 6.73 -11.91
N THR A 115 6.48 6.53 -11.13
CA THR A 115 7.23 5.26 -11.11
C THR A 115 6.40 4.09 -10.56
N GLN A 116 5.39 4.37 -9.73
CA GLN A 116 4.44 3.38 -9.18
C GLN A 116 3.13 3.30 -9.98
N GLY A 117 2.96 4.18 -10.98
CA GLY A 117 1.77 4.23 -11.80
C GLY A 117 1.72 3.15 -12.88
N ALA A 118 0.52 2.94 -13.42
CA ALA A 118 0.28 1.95 -14.47
C ALA A 118 1.03 2.25 -15.77
N ASN A 119 1.37 3.52 -16.04
CA ASN A 119 2.16 3.93 -17.21
C ASN A 119 3.68 3.91 -16.95
N SER A 120 4.11 3.28 -15.86
CA SER A 120 5.53 3.07 -15.56
C SER A 120 6.09 1.87 -16.36
N THR A 121 7.41 1.79 -16.43
CA THR A 121 8.12 0.62 -16.96
C THR A 121 8.19 -0.55 -15.98
N TYR A 122 7.68 -0.37 -14.75
CA TYR A 122 7.84 -1.32 -13.65
C TYR A 122 7.25 -2.68 -13.98
N SER A 123 5.98 -2.72 -14.40
CA SER A 123 5.27 -3.95 -14.75
C SER A 123 5.99 -4.74 -15.83
N MET A 124 6.43 -4.07 -16.88
CA MET A 124 7.18 -4.69 -17.98
C MET A 124 8.53 -5.23 -17.52
N SER A 125 9.21 -4.53 -16.62
CA SER A 125 10.48 -4.99 -16.04
C SER A 125 10.29 -6.25 -15.19
N VAL A 126 9.25 -6.27 -14.33
CA VAL A 126 8.91 -7.44 -13.49
C VAL A 126 8.53 -8.64 -14.35
N LEU A 127 7.63 -8.47 -15.31
CA LEU A 127 7.20 -9.55 -16.20
C LEU A 127 8.37 -10.11 -17.02
N ARG A 128 9.26 -9.25 -17.51
CA ARG A 128 10.48 -9.69 -18.23
C ARG A 128 11.38 -10.52 -17.33
N ARG A 129 11.59 -10.11 -16.08
CA ARG A 129 12.41 -10.85 -15.11
C ARG A 129 11.81 -12.21 -14.76
N ILE A 130 10.49 -12.27 -14.57
CA ILE A 130 9.77 -13.53 -14.34
C ILE A 130 9.95 -14.46 -15.55
N ALA A 131 9.72 -13.96 -16.76
CA ALA A 131 9.88 -14.74 -17.99
C ALA A 131 11.31 -15.27 -18.15
N THR A 132 12.33 -14.43 -17.95
CA THR A 132 13.74 -14.83 -18.00
C THR A 132 14.05 -15.92 -16.97
N ALA A 133 13.65 -15.74 -15.71
CA ALA A 133 13.92 -16.71 -14.64
C ALA A 133 13.25 -18.08 -14.91
N VAL A 134 12.03 -18.09 -15.44
CA VAL A 134 11.33 -19.32 -15.82
C VAL A 134 12.04 -20.04 -16.98
N MET A 135 12.49 -19.30 -17.99
CA MET A 135 13.22 -19.87 -19.12
C MET A 135 14.59 -20.44 -18.70
N GLU A 136 15.33 -19.74 -17.84
CA GLU A 136 16.60 -20.22 -17.30
C GLU A 136 16.43 -21.49 -16.47
N SER A 137 15.38 -21.54 -15.63
CA SER A 137 15.07 -22.72 -14.82
C SER A 137 14.72 -23.94 -15.69
N ALA A 138 14.04 -23.73 -16.82
CA ALA A 138 13.75 -24.79 -17.80
C ALA A 138 15.02 -25.30 -18.49
N ALA A 139 15.98 -24.42 -18.79
CA ALA A 139 17.25 -24.81 -19.42
C ALA A 139 18.17 -25.65 -18.51
N VAL A 140 18.07 -25.50 -17.19
CA VAL A 140 18.86 -26.25 -16.20
C VAL A 140 18.28 -27.65 -15.92
N MET A 141 16.99 -27.87 -16.18
CA MET A 141 16.35 -29.20 -16.02
C MET A 141 16.65 -30.21 -17.13
N GLU A 142 17.40 -29.83 -18.17
CA GLU A 142 17.94 -30.77 -19.17
C GLU A 142 19.38 -31.19 -18.81
N PRO A 143 19.58 -32.34 -18.14
CA PRO A 143 20.84 -33.07 -18.25
C PRO A 143 20.65 -34.54 -18.68
N GLY A 144 21.01 -34.86 -19.93
CA GLY A 144 21.67 -36.12 -20.27
C GLY A 144 20.96 -37.10 -21.22
N THR A 145 21.17 -36.98 -22.53
CA THR A 145 21.21 -38.06 -23.55
C THR A 145 21.93 -37.42 -24.76
N THR A 146 23.10 -37.80 -25.28
CA THR A 146 23.83 -39.07 -25.39
C THR A 146 25.26 -38.72 -25.80
N ASN A 147 26.29 -39.21 -25.11
CA ASN A 147 27.58 -39.48 -25.74
C ASN A 147 27.56 -40.96 -26.13
N ILE A 148 27.39 -41.23 -27.43
CA ILE A 148 27.79 -42.48 -28.10
C ILE A 148 28.75 -42.11 -29.21
#